data_AF-A0A1H6R4P0-F1
#
_entry.id   AF-A0A1H6R4P0-F1
#
_cell.length_a   1.000
_cell.length_b   1.000
_cell.length_c   1.000
_cell.angle_alpha   90.00
_cell.angle_beta   90.00
_cell.angle_gamma   90.00
#
_symmetry.space_group_name_H-M   'P 1'
#
loop_
_entity.id
_entity.type
_entity.pdbx_description
1 polymer ?
#
loop_
_entity_poly.entity_id
_entity_poly.type
_entity_poly.pdbx_seq_one_letter_code
_entity_poly.pdbx_strand_id
1 'polypeptide(L)'
;MYDLFHVVARYGREVIDRIRVEQANALRDDKPARQMVKQSCWLLLRNRENLKEEHAVRLQELLAANQPLATVYVHKDALKEVWYTPSVREGWRRWRAWLRHARESGLAPLQRFARNLQLYVRGILASARFPMHTSLLEGVNNRIKVIKRMAYGFRDVEYFFLKIKAAFPGKMR
;
A
#
# COMPACT_ATOMS: atom_id res chain seq x y z
N MET A 1 -4.85 -10.94 6.25
CA MET A 1 -4.55 -9.81 7.16
C MET A 1 -4.44 -8.55 6.31
N TYR A 2 -5.16 -7.47 6.63
CA TYR A 2 -5.13 -6.22 5.85
C TYR A 2 -4.39 -5.16 6.65
N ASP A 3 -3.08 -5.33 6.75
CA ASP A 3 -2.23 -4.28 7.30
C ASP A 3 -1.99 -3.17 6.29
N LEU A 4 -1.50 -2.04 6.80
CA LEU A 4 -1.24 -0.84 6.04
C LEU A 4 -0.32 -1.09 4.84
N PHE A 5 0.73 -1.90 5.02
CA PHE A 5 1.70 -2.16 3.97
C PHE A 5 1.06 -2.88 2.78
N HIS A 6 0.31 -3.95 3.04
CA HIS A 6 -0.38 -4.69 1.98
C HIS A 6 -1.43 -3.84 1.27
N VAL A 7 -2.18 -3.01 2.00
CA VAL A 7 -3.19 -2.14 1.37
C VAL A 7 -2.54 -1.06 0.52
N VAL A 8 -1.47 -0.41 0.99
CA VAL A 8 -0.75 0.62 0.22
C VAL A 8 -0.05 0.01 -1.00
N ALA A 9 0.57 -1.16 -0.85
CA ALA A 9 1.20 -1.87 -1.97
C ALA A 9 0.16 -2.28 -3.03
N ARG A 10 -1.02 -2.75 -2.59
CA ARG A 10 -2.14 -3.06 -3.47
C ARG A 10 -2.69 -1.82 -4.16
N TYR A 11 -2.82 -0.69 -3.44
CA TYR A 11 -3.23 0.60 -3.99
C TYR A 11 -2.27 1.05 -5.11
N GLY A 12 -0.95 0.93 -4.90
CA GLY A 12 0.05 1.23 -5.91
C GLY A 12 -0.19 0.47 -7.22
N ARG A 13 -0.39 -0.85 -7.12
CA ARG A 13 -0.58 -1.72 -8.30
C ARG A 13 -1.95 -1.58 -8.97
N GLU A 14 -3.01 -1.47 -8.18
CA GLU A 14 -4.39 -1.50 -8.69
C GLU A 14 -4.92 -0.11 -9.09
N VAL A 15 -4.38 0.96 -8.51
CA VAL A 15 -4.85 2.34 -8.73
C VAL A 15 -3.79 3.17 -9.44
N ILE A 16 -2.64 3.41 -8.80
CA ILE A 16 -1.62 4.33 -9.33
C ILE A 16 -1.09 3.84 -10.69
N ASP A 17 -0.69 2.57 -10.77
CA ASP A 17 -0.15 2.02 -12.02
C ASP A 17 -1.16 2.02 -13.16
N ARG A 18 -2.42 1.70 -12.88
CA ARG A 18 -3.49 1.69 -13.89
C ARG A 18 -3.71 3.08 -14.46
N ILE A 19 -3.86 4.08 -13.59
CA ILE A 19 -4.08 5.46 -14.01
C ILE A 19 -2.83 6.00 -14.71
N ARG A 20 -1.62 5.73 -14.21
CA ARG A 20 -0.38 6.12 -14.88
C ARG A 20 -0.28 5.57 -16.30
N VAL A 21 -0.65 4.32 -16.52
CA VAL A 21 -0.68 3.71 -17.86
C VAL A 21 -1.74 4.36 -18.74
N GLU A 22 -2.95 4.60 -18.23
CA GLU A 22 -4.01 5.32 -18.95
C GLU A 22 -3.55 6.73 -19.37
N GLN A 23 -2.96 7.49 -18.45
CA GLN A 23 -2.43 8.82 -18.70
C GLN A 23 -1.26 8.82 -19.70
N ALA A 24 -0.34 7.87 -19.60
CA ALA A 24 0.74 7.71 -20.56
C ALA A 24 0.24 7.30 -21.96
N ASN A 25 -0.91 6.64 -22.06
CA ASN A 25 -1.52 6.28 -23.34
C ASN A 25 -2.31 7.46 -23.93
N ALA A 26 -2.92 8.31 -23.11
CA ALA A 26 -3.55 9.55 -23.56
C ALA A 26 -2.53 10.50 -24.22
N LEU A 27 -1.28 10.50 -23.73
CA LEU A 27 -0.18 11.29 -24.27
C LEU A 27 0.58 10.60 -25.42
N ARG A 28 -0.03 9.64 -26.14
CA ARG A 28 0.69 8.85 -27.16
C ARG A 28 1.39 9.70 -28.23
N ASP A 29 0.81 10.84 -28.56
CA ASP A 29 1.26 11.76 -29.61
C ASP A 29 2.31 12.76 -29.10
N ASP A 30 2.36 13.02 -27.78
CA ASP A 30 3.38 13.82 -27.10
C ASP A 30 4.45 12.90 -26.47
N LYS A 31 5.49 12.58 -27.25
CA LYS A 31 6.54 11.64 -26.81
C LYS A 31 7.25 12.10 -25.54
N PRO A 32 7.71 13.37 -25.39
CA PRO A 32 8.31 13.85 -24.15
C PRO A 32 7.39 13.73 -22.93
N ALA A 33 6.15 14.21 -23.01
CA ALA A 33 5.22 14.17 -21.88
C ALA A 33 4.87 12.73 -21.48
N ARG A 34 4.68 11.85 -22.48
CA ARG A 34 4.48 10.42 -22.25
C ARG A 34 5.64 9.76 -21.53
N GLN A 35 6.87 10.08 -21.93
CA GLN A 35 8.06 9.51 -21.30
C GLN A 35 8.16 9.94 -19.83
N MET A 36 7.85 11.21 -19.53
CA MET A 36 7.80 11.72 -18.16
C MET A 36 6.81 10.94 -17.30
N VAL A 37 5.58 10.72 -17.77
CA VAL A 37 4.57 9.94 -17.04
C VAL A 37 5.00 8.48 -16.88
N LYS A 38 5.59 7.85 -17.90
CA LYS A 38 6.06 6.46 -17.80
C LYS A 38 7.14 6.27 -16.73
N GLN A 39 8.09 7.20 -16.64
CA GLN A 39 9.21 7.12 -15.71
C GLN A 39 8.84 7.50 -14.26
N SER A 40 7.65 8.07 -14.04
CA SER A 40 7.22 8.59 -12.74
C SER A 40 6.84 7.54 -11.68
N CYS A 41 6.79 6.24 -12.02
CA CYS A 41 6.27 5.20 -11.13
C CYS A 41 6.89 5.24 -9.72
N TRP A 42 8.22 5.28 -9.62
CA TRP A 42 8.92 5.32 -8.34
C TRP A 42 8.67 6.61 -7.54
N LEU A 43 8.46 7.74 -8.23
CA LEU A 43 8.13 9.02 -7.58
C LEU A 43 6.75 8.97 -6.94
N LEU A 44 5.77 8.36 -7.62
CA LEU A 44 4.40 8.22 -7.14
C LEU A 44 4.27 7.22 -5.98
N LEU A 45 5.13 6.22 -5.93
CA LEU A 45 5.11 5.18 -4.90
C LEU A 45 5.85 5.56 -3.62
N ARG A 46 6.92 6.37 -3.71
CA ARG A 46 7.65 6.85 -2.53
C ARG A 46 6.78 7.73 -1.64
N ASN A 47 7.12 7.74 -0.35
CA ASN A 47 6.57 8.72 0.57
C ASN A 47 7.30 10.06 0.40
N ARG A 48 6.55 11.16 0.57
CA ARG A 48 7.05 12.52 0.33
C ARG A 48 8.23 12.88 1.21
N GLU A 49 8.21 12.44 2.47
CA GLU A 49 9.28 12.65 3.46
C GLU A 49 10.61 11.97 3.10
N ASN A 50 10.59 10.99 2.19
CA ASN A 50 11.77 10.24 1.77
C ASN A 50 12.26 10.64 0.35
N LEU A 51 11.73 11.74 -0.20
CA LEU A 51 12.17 12.27 -1.49
C LEU A 51 13.32 13.25 -1.30
N LYS A 52 14.32 13.15 -2.18
CA LYS A 52 15.31 14.22 -2.35
C LYS A 52 14.62 15.46 -2.93
N GLU A 53 15.16 16.65 -2.68
CA GLU A 53 14.59 17.92 -3.17
C GLU A 53 14.35 17.91 -4.68
N GLU A 54 15.35 17.46 -5.47
CA GLU A 54 15.26 17.30 -6.92
C GLU A 54 14.05 16.44 -7.37
N HIS A 55 13.75 15.38 -6.61
CA HIS A 55 12.65 14.48 -6.90
C HIS A 55 11.31 15.05 -6.43
N ALA A 56 11.31 15.87 -5.37
CA ALA A 56 10.13 16.55 -4.87
C ALA A 56 9.63 17.60 -5.89
N VAL A 57 10.54 18.37 -6.48
CA VAL A 57 10.21 19.33 -7.57
C VAL A 57 9.62 18.59 -8.77
N ARG A 58 10.29 17.54 -9.25
CA ARG A 58 9.80 16.74 -10.39
C ARG A 58 8.44 16.08 -10.12
N LEU A 59 8.21 15.63 -8.88
CA LEU A 59 6.90 15.12 -8.48
C LEU A 59 5.85 16.23 -8.52
N GLN A 60 6.15 17.41 -7.99
CA GLN A 60 5.21 18.53 -7.99
C GLN A 60 4.82 18.95 -9.41
N GLU A 61 5.78 19.05 -10.33
CA GLU A 61 5.53 19.34 -11.75
C GLU A 61 4.61 18.28 -12.39
N LEU A 62 4.91 17.00 -12.16
CA LEU A 62 4.09 15.89 -12.64
C LEU A 62 2.64 15.97 -12.13
N LEU A 63 2.46 16.22 -10.83
CA LEU A 63 1.13 16.30 -10.23
C LEU A 63 0.36 17.55 -10.71
N ALA A 64 1.05 18.67 -10.90
CA ALA A 64 0.44 19.88 -11.44
C ALA A 64 -0.03 19.67 -12.90
N ALA A 65 0.75 18.95 -13.70
CA ALA A 65 0.43 18.65 -15.10
C ALA A 65 -0.57 17.49 -15.26
N ASN A 66 -0.80 16.66 -14.24
CA ASN A 66 -1.65 15.48 -14.34
C ASN A 66 -2.62 15.33 -13.16
N GLN A 67 -3.81 15.91 -13.32
CA GLN A 67 -4.88 15.90 -12.31
C GLN A 67 -5.32 14.50 -11.85
N PRO A 68 -5.49 13.49 -12.73
CA PRO A 68 -5.78 12.12 -12.30
C PRO A 68 -4.70 11.53 -11.39
N LEU A 69 -3.43 11.72 -11.71
CA LEU A 69 -2.31 11.26 -10.88
C LEU A 69 -2.22 12.02 -9.55
N ALA A 70 -2.44 13.34 -9.56
CA ALA A 70 -2.52 14.15 -8.34
C ALA A 70 -3.62 13.65 -7.41
N THR A 71 -4.81 13.40 -7.97
CA THR A 71 -5.96 12.90 -7.22
C THR A 71 -5.62 11.60 -6.49
N VAL A 72 -5.05 10.61 -7.20
CA VAL A 72 -4.76 9.32 -6.57
C VAL A 72 -3.54 9.34 -5.67
N TYR A 73 -2.61 10.26 -5.89
CA TYR A 73 -1.49 10.50 -4.98
C TYR A 73 -1.99 11.02 -3.62
N VAL A 74 -2.85 12.05 -3.62
CA VAL A 74 -3.45 12.59 -2.40
C VAL A 74 -4.34 11.55 -1.70
N HIS A 75 -5.15 10.80 -2.47
CA HIS A 75 -6.00 9.75 -1.90
C HIS A 75 -5.19 8.62 -1.25
N LYS A 76 -3.99 8.31 -1.76
CA LYS A 76 -3.09 7.33 -1.13
C LYS A 76 -2.71 7.78 0.28
N ASP A 77 -2.29 9.02 0.44
CA ASP A 77 -1.83 9.52 1.73
C ASP A 77 -2.99 9.71 2.71
N ALA A 78 -4.13 10.25 2.25
CA ALA A 78 -5.35 10.32 3.06
C ALA A 78 -5.85 8.92 3.52
N LEU A 79 -5.65 7.88 2.70
CA LEU A 79 -6.00 6.51 3.10
C LEU A 79 -5.11 6.01 4.26
N LYS A 80 -3.81 6.31 4.24
CA LYS A 80 -2.88 5.87 5.30
C LYS A 80 -3.29 6.40 6.66
N GLU A 81 -3.79 7.63 6.71
CA GLU A 81 -4.22 8.27 7.96
C GLU A 81 -5.30 7.49 8.71
N VAL A 82 -6.11 6.70 8.00
CA VAL A 82 -7.16 5.87 8.61
C VAL A 82 -6.59 4.90 9.66
N TRP A 83 -5.37 4.39 9.44
CA TRP A 83 -4.70 3.47 10.36
C TRP A 83 -4.22 4.12 11.66
N TYR A 84 -3.96 5.43 11.62
CA TYR A 84 -3.34 6.19 12.72
C TYR A 84 -4.36 7.08 13.45
N THR A 85 -5.65 6.79 13.29
CA THR A 85 -6.69 7.56 13.97
C THR A 85 -6.72 7.28 15.48
N PRO A 86 -7.01 8.31 16.31
CA PRO A 86 -6.96 8.17 17.77
C PRO A 86 -8.13 7.34 18.34
N SER A 87 -9.18 7.10 17.54
CA SER A 87 -10.32 6.28 17.95
C SER A 87 -11.01 5.64 16.75
N VAL A 88 -11.72 4.54 16.98
CA VAL A 88 -12.55 3.87 15.97
C VAL A 88 -13.62 4.82 15.40
N ARG A 89 -14.19 5.71 16.23
CA ARG A 89 -15.18 6.70 15.79
C ARG A 89 -14.57 7.66 14.77
N GLU A 90 -13.37 8.17 15.05
CA GLU A 90 -12.68 9.07 14.13
C GLU A 90 -12.21 8.36 12.88
N GLY A 91 -11.72 7.13 13.01
CA GLY A 91 -11.41 6.26 11.88
C GLY A 91 -12.59 6.04 10.94
N TRP A 92 -13.79 5.78 11.48
CA TRP A 92 -15.01 5.73 10.66
C TRP A 92 -15.33 7.03 9.95
N ARG A 93 -15.12 8.19 10.60
CA ARG A 93 -15.34 9.50 9.99
C ARG A 93 -14.42 9.72 8.80
N ARG A 94 -13.11 9.52 8.98
CA ARG A 94 -12.10 9.65 7.92
C ARG A 94 -12.34 8.65 6.79
N TRP A 95 -12.63 7.40 7.13
CA TRP A 95 -12.97 6.37 6.14
C TRP A 95 -14.17 6.76 5.29
N ARG A 96 -15.26 7.23 5.89
CA ARG A 96 -16.46 7.64 5.15
C ARG A 96 -16.17 8.82 4.23
N ALA A 97 -15.39 9.80 4.69
CA ALA A 97 -14.97 10.92 3.86
C ALA A 97 -14.14 10.44 2.67
N TRP A 98 -13.10 9.65 2.94
CA TRP A 98 -12.25 9.07 1.91
C TRP A 98 -13.04 8.25 0.87
N LEU A 99 -13.97 7.40 1.33
CA LEU A 99 -14.81 6.59 0.46
C LEU A 99 -15.73 7.43 -0.43
N ARG A 100 -16.28 8.54 0.08
CA ARG A 100 -17.08 9.48 -0.74
C ARG A 100 -16.22 10.12 -1.82
N HIS A 101 -15.08 10.70 -1.46
CA HIS A 101 -14.16 11.31 -2.42
C HIS A 101 -13.67 10.31 -3.47
N ALA A 102 -13.34 9.08 -3.06
CA ALA A 102 -12.95 8.02 -3.99
C ALA A 102 -14.07 7.67 -4.97
N ARG A 103 -15.34 7.67 -4.54
CA ARG A 103 -16.50 7.42 -5.40
C ARG A 103 -16.75 8.57 -6.37
N GLU A 104 -16.62 9.81 -5.90
CA GLU A 104 -16.85 11.03 -6.67
C GLU A 104 -15.69 11.37 -7.63
N SER A 105 -14.53 10.72 -7.48
CA SER A 105 -13.32 11.01 -8.27
C SER A 105 -13.45 10.84 -9.78
N GLY A 106 -14.45 10.09 -10.27
CA GLY A 106 -14.56 9.70 -11.69
C GLY A 106 -13.48 8.70 -12.16
N LEU A 107 -12.57 8.25 -11.27
CA LEU A 107 -11.46 7.36 -11.62
C LEU A 107 -11.83 5.90 -11.35
N ALA A 108 -12.17 5.17 -12.40
CA ALA A 108 -12.65 3.79 -12.29
C ALA A 108 -11.72 2.84 -11.50
N PRO A 109 -10.37 2.92 -11.61
CA PRO A 109 -9.47 2.11 -10.78
C PRO A 109 -9.61 2.43 -9.28
N LEU A 110 -9.68 3.71 -8.91
CA LEU A 110 -9.83 4.16 -7.53
C LEU A 110 -11.19 3.75 -6.96
N GLN A 111 -12.26 3.96 -7.71
CA GLN A 111 -13.63 3.57 -7.31
C GLN A 111 -13.73 2.06 -7.06
N ARG A 112 -13.15 1.24 -7.95
CA ARG A 112 -13.13 -0.22 -7.80
C ARG A 112 -12.35 -0.64 -6.56
N PHE A 113 -11.18 -0.06 -6.35
CA PHE A 113 -10.36 -0.33 -5.17
C PHE A 113 -11.13 0.02 -3.88
N ALA A 114 -11.77 1.18 -3.84
CA ALA A 114 -12.54 1.63 -2.69
C ALA A 114 -13.72 0.68 -2.35
N ARG A 115 -14.45 0.19 -3.37
CA ARG A 115 -15.52 -0.81 -3.20
C ARG A 115 -14.99 -2.11 -2.57
N ASN A 116 -13.85 -2.59 -3.06
CA ASN A 116 -13.25 -3.82 -2.54
C ASN A 116 -12.72 -3.65 -1.11
N LEU A 117 -12.11 -2.49 -0.82
CA LEU A 117 -11.54 -2.20 0.50
C LEU A 117 -12.61 -2.04 1.58
N GLN A 118 -13.81 -1.57 1.20
CA GLN A 118 -14.95 -1.40 2.11
C GLN A 118 -15.31 -2.69 2.86
N LEU A 119 -15.12 -3.86 2.27
CA LEU A 119 -15.39 -5.16 2.90
C LEU A 119 -14.50 -5.41 4.14
N TYR A 120 -13.35 -4.75 4.22
CA TYR A 120 -12.31 -5.00 5.21
C TYR A 120 -12.14 -3.86 6.22
N VAL A 121 -12.91 -2.77 6.08
CA VAL A 121 -12.73 -1.55 6.89
C VAL A 121 -12.82 -1.82 8.39
N ARG A 122 -13.67 -2.75 8.84
CA ARG A 122 -13.78 -3.10 10.27
C ARG A 122 -12.44 -3.59 10.82
N GLY A 123 -11.71 -4.40 10.05
CA GLY A 123 -10.39 -4.89 10.43
C GLY A 123 -9.31 -3.80 10.38
N ILE A 124 -9.42 -2.88 9.42
CA ILE A 124 -8.52 -1.71 9.32
C ILE A 124 -8.69 -0.82 10.54
N LEU A 125 -9.92 -0.46 10.90
CA LEU A 125 -10.22 0.41 12.04
C LEU A 125 -9.91 -0.21 13.39
N ALA A 126 -9.72 -1.54 13.46
CA ALA A 126 -9.22 -2.19 14.67
C ALA A 126 -7.79 -1.75 15.00
N SER A 127 -7.00 -1.24 14.03
CA SER A 127 -5.65 -0.72 14.28
C SER A 127 -5.63 0.45 15.27
N ALA A 128 -6.70 1.23 15.33
CA ALA A 128 -6.83 2.34 16.27
C ALA A 128 -6.92 1.86 17.74
N ARG A 129 -7.38 0.63 17.97
CA ARG A 129 -7.42 0.01 19.31
C ARG A 129 -6.20 -0.87 19.58
N PHE A 130 -5.72 -1.53 18.54
CA PHE A 130 -4.62 -2.47 18.61
C PHE A 130 -3.61 -2.13 17.50
N PRO A 131 -2.60 -1.28 17.79
CA PRO A 131 -1.56 -0.97 16.83
C PRO A 131 -0.78 -2.24 16.47
N MET A 132 -1.22 -2.92 15.41
CA MET A 132 -0.61 -4.15 14.92
C MET A 132 0.25 -3.84 13.71
N HIS A 133 1.57 -3.96 13.86
CA HIS A 133 2.50 -3.97 12.75
C HIS A 133 2.74 -5.41 12.31
N THR A 134 2.51 -5.71 11.04
CA THR A 134 2.75 -7.04 10.47
C THR A 134 4.22 -7.31 10.16
N SER A 135 5.09 -6.31 10.27
CA SER A 135 6.53 -6.45 10.06
C SER A 135 7.15 -7.59 10.88
N LEU A 136 6.72 -7.76 12.14
CA LEU A 136 7.18 -8.88 12.98
C LEU A 136 6.70 -10.23 12.43
N LEU A 137 5.41 -10.34 12.08
CA LEU A 137 4.84 -11.57 11.52
C LEU A 137 5.47 -11.91 10.16
N GLU A 138 5.74 -10.92 9.32
CA GLU A 138 6.46 -11.09 8.06
C GLU A 138 7.90 -11.55 8.30
N GLY A 139 8.60 -10.97 9.27
CA GLY A 139 9.95 -11.39 9.66
C GLY A 139 10.00 -12.86 10.08
N VAL A 140 9.06 -13.28 10.94
CA VAL A 140 8.89 -14.68 11.34
C VAL A 140 8.61 -15.56 10.12
N ASN A 141 7.63 -15.19 9.29
CA ASN A 141 7.29 -15.94 8.08
C ASN A 141 8.47 -16.08 7.11
N ASN A 142 9.25 -15.01 6.93
CA ASN A 142 10.42 -15.02 6.07
C ASN A 142 11.51 -15.95 6.63
N ARG A 143 11.74 -15.93 7.94
CA ARG A 143 12.69 -16.83 8.59
C ARG A 143 12.25 -18.30 8.49
N ILE A 144 10.95 -18.59 8.66
CA ILE A 144 10.38 -19.93 8.41
C ILE A 144 10.63 -20.38 6.96
N LYS A 145 10.36 -19.50 5.99
CA LYS A 145 10.63 -19.77 4.55
C LYS A 145 12.11 -20.00 4.28
N VAL A 146 13.02 -19.30 4.95
CA VAL A 146 14.46 -19.53 4.86
C VAL A 146 14.83 -20.92 5.39
N ILE A 147 14.33 -21.31 6.56
CA ILE A 147 14.54 -22.66 7.13
C ILE A 147 14.09 -23.74 6.14
N LYS A 148 12.89 -23.59 5.56
CA LYS A 148 12.38 -24.51 4.53
C LYS A 148 13.28 -24.58 3.29
N ARG A 149 13.74 -23.43 2.78
CA ARG A 149 14.62 -23.36 1.60
C ARG A 149 15.99 -23.97 1.84
N MET A 150 16.60 -23.70 2.99
CA MET A 150 17.91 -24.28 3.36
C MET A 150 17.88 -25.80 3.47
N ALA A 151 16.75 -26.36 3.92
CA ALA A 151 16.58 -27.80 4.03
C ALA A 151 16.21 -28.47 2.68
N TYR A 152 16.00 -27.69 1.61
CA TYR A 152 15.43 -28.18 0.34
C TYR A 152 14.08 -28.88 0.52
N GLY A 153 13.30 -28.42 1.50
CA GLY A 153 12.02 -29.02 1.90
C GLY A 153 12.14 -29.97 3.10
N PHE A 154 10.99 -30.30 3.69
CA PHE A 154 10.89 -31.28 4.77
C PHE A 154 9.87 -32.33 4.37
N ARG A 155 10.20 -33.60 4.59
CA ARG A 155 9.27 -34.73 4.37
C ARG A 155 8.34 -34.94 5.57
N ASP A 156 8.84 -34.62 6.76
CA ASP A 156 8.12 -34.70 8.02
C ASP A 156 7.72 -33.30 8.50
N VAL A 157 6.41 -33.10 8.65
CA VAL A 157 5.81 -31.83 9.08
C VAL A 157 6.05 -31.58 10.57
N GLU A 158 6.04 -32.62 11.41
CA GLU A 158 6.31 -32.49 12.85
C GLU A 158 7.76 -32.05 13.09
N TYR A 159 8.69 -32.66 12.36
CA TYR A 159 10.09 -32.25 12.41
C TYR A 159 10.29 -30.81 11.93
N PHE A 160 9.56 -30.39 10.89
CA PHE A 160 9.58 -29.00 10.44
C PHE A 160 9.06 -28.04 11.53
N PHE A 161 7.95 -28.37 12.19
CA PHE A 161 7.45 -27.57 13.31
C PHE A 161 8.42 -27.52 14.49
N LEU A 162 9.13 -28.62 14.77
CA LEU A 162 10.18 -28.64 15.79
C LEU A 162 11.31 -27.66 15.45
N LYS A 163 11.76 -27.62 14.19
CA LYS A 163 12.75 -26.65 13.71
C LYS A 163 12.25 -25.21 13.81
N ILE A 164 10.97 -24.96 13.54
CA ILE A 164 10.36 -23.63 13.74
C ILE A 164 10.37 -23.26 15.22
N LYS A 165 9.88 -24.11 16.12
CA LYS A 165 9.86 -23.86 17.58
C LYS A 165 11.27 -23.56 18.11
N ALA A 166 12.27 -24.33 17.68
CA ALA A 166 13.67 -24.09 18.03
C ALA A 166 14.20 -22.72 17.54
N ALA A 167 13.74 -22.24 16.37
CA ALA A 167 14.15 -20.94 15.85
C ALA A 167 13.44 -19.75 16.51
N PHE A 168 12.34 -19.98 17.22
CA PHE A 168 11.57 -18.95 17.93
C PHE A 168 11.21 -19.43 19.35
N PRO A 169 12.18 -19.52 20.28
CA PRO A 169 11.97 -20.12 21.61
C PRO A 169 11.00 -19.35 22.53
N GLY A 170 10.39 -18.24 22.08
CA GLY A 170 9.64 -17.31 22.92
C GLY A 170 10.57 -16.58 23.90
N LYS A 171 10.08 -15.51 24.53
CA LYS A 171 10.72 -15.01 25.76
C LYS A 171 10.13 -15.82 26.91
N MET A 172 10.96 -16.41 27.78
CA MET A 172 10.49 -16.82 29.11
C MET A 172 9.91 -15.57 29.77
N ARG A 173 8.62 -15.60 30.10
CA ARG A 173 8.00 -14.60 30.95
C ARG A 173 8.31 -14.91 32.39
#